data_AF-A0A352XJD9-F1
#
_entry.id   AF-A0A352XJD9-F1
#
_cell.length_a   1.000
_cell.length_b   1.000
_cell.length_c   1.000
_cell.angle_alpha   90.00
_cell.angle_beta   90.00
_cell.angle_gamma   90.00
#
_symmetry.space_group_name_H-M   'P 1'
#
loop_
_entity.id
_entity.type
_entity.pdbx_description
1 polymer ?
#
loop_
_entity_poly.entity_id
_entity_poly.type
_entity_poly.pdbx_seq_one_letter_code
_entity_poly.pdbx_strand_id
1 'polypeptide(L)'
;MIGVPAGSNRLYSCAGGGQVSGLRGKLLLDHCDFSKIDDDGIDILSNYTRIIEQKDNRTLLVQAKNSDYRAGDRVELWDWQHKKIRTNAVITTATPNPDGTFVIALDRDVVTERVGVGVGMNFSRESMIDGIDRLVNVATVGQETIIRDSKFQVFRAKCLNLKAANCTIERCTFRNSFQPAISAAPEWYFEEGSSIRNFTVRDCTFTDNNHPNIVIGASPITGLNGAKPAVSDRAEHTSYDSANILIEGNTFTGYGTTPSVFDWIWPVGPAIVITNASQVVVRGNTFGPLAKGVPPGTPKILVMKSKETTITDNRDVAR
;
A
#
# COMPACT_ATOMS: atom_id res chain seq x y z
N MET A 1 -24.18 -1.44 2.08
CA MET A 1 -23.94 -2.85 1.71
C MET A 1 -23.41 -2.86 0.30
N ILE A 2 -22.16 -3.33 0.11
CA ILE A 2 -21.63 -3.67 -1.21
C ILE A 2 -21.37 -5.18 -1.15
N GLY A 3 -22.35 -5.96 -1.58
CA GLY A 3 -22.34 -7.41 -1.43
C GLY A 3 -23.56 -8.05 -2.06
N VAL A 4 -23.62 -9.38 -2.02
CA VAL A 4 -24.76 -10.13 -2.51
C VAL A 4 -25.97 -9.90 -1.58
N PRO A 5 -27.13 -9.45 -2.09
CA PRO A 5 -28.32 -9.26 -1.26
C PRO A 5 -28.77 -10.55 -0.57
N ALA A 6 -29.30 -10.43 0.65
CA ALA A 6 -29.86 -11.57 1.38
C ALA A 6 -30.99 -12.25 0.57
N GLY A 7 -31.01 -13.59 0.57
CA GLY A 7 -31.98 -14.38 -0.21
C GLY A 7 -31.65 -14.52 -1.70
N SER A 8 -30.55 -13.93 -2.17
CA SER A 8 -30.10 -14.06 -3.55
C SER A 8 -29.28 -15.35 -3.77
N ASN A 9 -29.50 -16.01 -4.91
CA ASN A 9 -28.68 -17.13 -5.38
C ASN A 9 -27.40 -16.67 -6.10
N ARG A 10 -27.09 -15.37 -6.10
CA ARG A 10 -25.86 -14.84 -6.70
C ARG A 10 -24.65 -15.26 -5.88
N LEU A 11 -23.59 -15.68 -6.56
CA LEU A 11 -22.33 -16.10 -5.93
C LEU A 11 -21.32 -14.95 -5.79
N TYR A 12 -21.62 -13.80 -6.40
CA TYR A 12 -20.67 -12.73 -6.65
C TYR A 12 -21.37 -11.37 -6.67
N SER A 13 -20.70 -10.33 -6.16
CA SER A 13 -21.22 -8.97 -6.05
C SER A 13 -20.84 -8.06 -7.21
N CYS A 14 -19.54 -7.74 -7.36
CA CYS A 14 -19.02 -6.77 -8.32
C CYS A 14 -17.48 -6.83 -8.42
N ALA A 15 -16.93 -6.18 -9.46
CA ALA A 15 -15.51 -5.99 -9.66
C ALA A 15 -15.01 -4.78 -8.87
N GLY A 16 -14.25 -5.03 -7.82
CA GLY A 16 -13.87 -4.04 -6.80
C GLY A 16 -15.03 -3.56 -5.94
N GLY A 17 -14.81 -3.36 -4.63
CA GLY A 17 -15.82 -2.76 -3.74
C GLY A 17 -15.79 -1.22 -3.80
N GLY A 18 -14.62 -0.63 -4.08
CA GLY A 18 -14.44 0.78 -4.36
C GLY A 18 -12.97 1.16 -4.56
N GLN A 19 -12.62 1.57 -5.78
CA GLN A 19 -11.35 2.25 -6.04
C GLN A 19 -11.55 3.75 -5.80
N VAL A 20 -10.80 4.31 -4.86
CA VAL A 20 -10.96 5.68 -4.38
C VAL A 20 -9.65 6.44 -4.57
N SER A 21 -9.47 6.98 -5.78
CA SER A 21 -8.35 7.86 -6.13
C SER A 21 -8.78 9.33 -6.07
N GLY A 22 -7.82 10.25 -5.94
CA GLY A 22 -8.15 11.69 -5.91
C GLY A 22 -8.72 12.18 -4.57
N LEU A 23 -8.55 11.42 -3.48
CA LEU A 23 -9.10 11.71 -2.16
C LEU A 23 -8.34 12.85 -1.46
N ARG A 24 -8.89 14.04 -1.53
CA ARG A 24 -8.34 15.25 -0.89
C ARG A 24 -8.87 15.51 0.52
N GLY A 25 -9.96 14.84 0.89
CA GLY A 25 -10.67 15.04 2.15
C GLY A 25 -10.66 13.81 3.05
N LYS A 26 -11.68 13.77 3.91
CA LYS A 26 -11.92 12.66 4.82
C LYS A 26 -12.74 11.56 4.15
N LEU A 27 -12.33 10.31 4.32
CA LEU A 27 -13.10 9.12 3.99
C LEU A 27 -13.55 8.44 5.29
N LEU A 28 -14.85 8.17 5.41
CA LEU A 28 -15.43 7.40 6.51
C LEU A 28 -16.17 6.18 5.95
N LEU A 29 -15.77 4.99 6.38
CA LEU A 29 -16.49 3.74 6.17
C LEU A 29 -16.91 3.22 7.55
N ASP A 30 -18.21 3.26 7.82
CA ASP A 30 -18.77 3.04 9.15
C ASP A 30 -19.94 2.06 9.05
N HIS A 31 -19.90 0.95 9.79
CA HIS A 31 -20.94 -0.09 9.77
C HIS A 31 -21.24 -0.67 8.36
N CYS A 32 -20.18 -0.84 7.55
CA CYS A 32 -20.28 -1.39 6.20
C CYS A 32 -20.10 -2.91 6.16
N ASP A 33 -20.69 -3.55 5.15
CA ASP A 33 -20.43 -4.95 4.77
C ASP A 33 -19.97 -4.97 3.31
N PHE A 34 -18.74 -5.46 3.11
CA PHE A 34 -18.13 -5.73 1.83
C PHE A 34 -17.92 -7.24 1.69
N SER A 35 -18.57 -7.84 0.70
CA SER A 35 -18.52 -9.30 0.55
C SER A 35 -18.63 -9.83 -0.87
N LYS A 36 -17.92 -10.95 -1.12
CA LYS A 36 -17.96 -11.70 -2.38
C LYS A 36 -17.57 -10.85 -3.60
N ILE A 37 -16.46 -10.12 -3.45
CA ILE A 37 -15.85 -9.26 -4.47
C ILE A 37 -14.62 -9.98 -5.03
N ASP A 38 -14.38 -9.89 -6.34
CA ASP A 38 -13.27 -10.57 -7.05
C ASP A 38 -12.01 -9.70 -7.20
N ASP A 39 -12.05 -8.48 -6.70
CA ASP A 39 -10.89 -7.62 -6.58
C ASP A 39 -10.80 -7.05 -5.17
N ASP A 40 -10.06 -5.96 -5.01
CA ASP A 40 -9.90 -5.31 -3.72
C ASP A 40 -11.24 -4.77 -3.18
N GLY A 41 -11.46 -4.92 -1.87
CA GLY A 41 -12.65 -4.38 -1.22
C GLY A 41 -12.68 -2.86 -1.26
N ILE A 42 -11.62 -2.23 -0.77
CA ILE A 42 -11.38 -0.80 -0.93
C ILE A 42 -9.93 -0.59 -1.32
N ASP A 43 -9.72 0.26 -2.31
CA ASP A 43 -8.39 0.64 -2.78
C ASP A 43 -8.24 2.17 -2.73
N ILE A 44 -7.36 2.66 -1.86
CA ILE A 44 -7.05 4.09 -1.71
C ILE A 44 -5.66 4.33 -2.27
N LEU A 45 -5.55 5.15 -3.32
CA LEU A 45 -4.28 5.34 -4.03
C LEU A 45 -4.12 6.75 -4.62
N SER A 46 -2.86 7.09 -4.90
CA SER A 46 -2.47 8.06 -5.92
C SER A 46 -1.49 7.40 -6.89
N ASN A 47 -1.54 7.82 -8.15
CA ASN A 47 -0.61 7.30 -9.15
C ASN A 47 0.77 7.96 -9.01
N TYR A 48 1.82 7.17 -9.15
CA TYR A 48 3.15 7.66 -9.50
C TYR A 48 3.12 8.11 -10.97
N THR A 49 3.57 9.34 -11.22
CA THR A 49 3.62 9.93 -12.56
C THR A 49 5.06 10.09 -13.01
N ARG A 50 5.39 9.68 -14.24
CA ARG A 50 6.74 9.83 -14.79
C ARG A 50 7.08 11.30 -14.94
N ILE A 51 8.31 11.65 -14.56
CA ILE A 51 8.88 12.95 -14.93
C ILE A 51 9.49 12.81 -16.32
N ILE A 52 8.87 13.46 -17.29
CA ILE A 52 9.28 13.43 -18.70
C ILE A 52 10.52 14.31 -18.89
N GLU A 53 10.52 15.47 -18.25
CA GLU A 53 11.55 16.50 -18.41
C GLU A 53 11.63 17.35 -17.13
N GLN A 54 12.85 17.73 -16.72
CA GLN A 54 13.07 18.80 -15.77
C GLN A 54 13.50 20.06 -16.54
N LYS A 55 12.58 21.03 -16.67
CA LYS A 55 12.80 22.23 -17.49
C LYS A 55 13.77 23.22 -16.82
N ASP A 56 13.72 23.28 -15.49
CA ASP A 56 14.62 24.04 -14.63
C ASP A 56 14.59 23.43 -13.20
N ASN A 57 15.25 24.06 -12.23
CA ASN A 57 15.31 23.55 -10.85
C ASN A 57 13.95 23.45 -10.14
N ARG A 58 12.89 24.09 -10.63
CA ARG A 58 11.56 24.14 -10.00
C ARG A 58 10.42 23.72 -10.91
N THR A 59 10.69 23.49 -12.19
CA THR A 59 9.67 23.20 -13.20
C THR A 59 9.86 21.80 -13.79
N LEU A 60 8.83 20.95 -13.65
CA LEU A 60 8.80 19.59 -14.17
C LEU A 60 7.71 19.45 -15.23
N LEU A 61 7.97 18.66 -16.26
CA LEU A 61 6.94 18.12 -17.16
C LEU A 61 6.66 16.67 -16.75
N VAL A 62 5.40 16.34 -16.42
CA VAL A 62 5.02 15.00 -15.93
C VAL A 62 3.94 14.35 -16.78
N GLN A 63 3.96 13.02 -16.88
CA GLN A 63 2.93 12.21 -17.55
C GLN A 63 1.79 11.87 -16.58
N ALA A 64 0.67 12.58 -16.67
CA ALA A 64 -0.34 12.63 -15.61
C ALA A 64 -1.78 12.44 -16.14
N LYS A 65 -1.98 11.52 -17.09
CA LYS A 65 -3.26 11.30 -17.79
C LYS A 65 -4.46 11.04 -16.86
N ASN A 66 -4.23 10.41 -15.70
CA ASN A 66 -5.24 10.10 -14.69
C ASN A 66 -4.82 10.66 -13.31
N SER A 67 -4.31 11.88 -13.29
CA SER A 67 -3.84 12.52 -12.05
C SER A 67 -4.37 13.95 -11.96
N ASP A 68 -4.68 14.36 -10.74
CA ASP A 68 -5.23 15.67 -10.43
C ASP A 68 -4.18 16.46 -9.65
N TYR A 69 -3.45 17.34 -10.35
CA TYR A 69 -2.45 18.23 -9.76
C TYR A 69 -2.98 19.66 -9.71
N ARG A 70 -2.85 20.31 -8.54
CA ARG A 70 -3.32 21.68 -8.30
C ARG A 70 -2.26 22.50 -7.57
N ALA A 71 -2.30 23.82 -7.77
CA ALA A 71 -1.56 24.74 -6.92
C ALA A 71 -1.96 24.55 -5.45
N GLY A 72 -0.98 24.54 -4.56
CA GLY A 72 -1.11 24.23 -3.13
C GLY A 72 -0.95 22.76 -2.77
N ASP A 73 -0.91 21.84 -3.74
CA ASP A 73 -0.76 20.42 -3.45
C ASP A 73 0.64 20.07 -2.96
N ARG A 74 0.72 19.20 -1.95
CA ARG A 74 1.98 18.57 -1.55
C ARG A 74 2.28 17.38 -2.47
N VAL A 75 3.48 17.35 -3.00
CA VAL A 75 4.00 16.25 -3.83
C VAL A 75 5.27 15.68 -3.25
N GLU A 76 5.53 14.41 -3.58
CA GLU A 76 6.79 13.74 -3.31
C GLU A 76 7.49 13.41 -4.62
N LEU A 77 8.77 13.76 -4.69
CA LEU A 77 9.67 13.31 -5.73
C LEU A 77 10.31 11.99 -5.27
N TRP A 78 10.16 10.96 -6.07
CA TRP A 78 10.63 9.61 -5.81
C TRP A 78 11.79 9.24 -6.71
N ASP A 79 12.88 8.81 -6.07
CA ASP A 79 13.95 8.05 -6.69
C ASP A 79 13.39 6.68 -7.07
N TRP A 80 13.08 6.51 -8.36
CA TRP A 80 12.44 5.30 -8.82
C TRP A 80 13.41 4.14 -8.98
N GLN A 81 14.70 4.41 -9.14
CA GLN A 81 15.72 3.35 -9.16
C GLN A 81 15.80 2.68 -7.79
N HIS A 82 15.83 3.47 -6.72
CA HIS A 82 16.02 2.97 -5.36
C HIS A 82 14.71 2.85 -4.56
N LYS A 83 13.57 3.21 -5.16
CA LYS A 83 12.21 3.18 -4.57
C LYS A 83 12.11 3.90 -3.23
N LYS A 84 12.58 5.14 -3.20
CA LYS A 84 12.55 5.99 -2.00
C LYS A 84 12.22 7.43 -2.31
N ILE A 85 11.74 8.15 -1.31
CA ILE A 85 11.52 9.59 -1.45
C ILE A 85 12.86 10.32 -1.48
N ARG A 86 13.00 11.21 -2.45
CA ARG A 86 14.12 12.14 -2.56
C ARG A 86 13.81 13.46 -1.86
N THR A 87 12.64 14.02 -2.11
CA THR A 87 12.22 15.28 -1.49
C THR A 87 10.71 15.47 -1.53
N ASN A 88 10.22 16.40 -0.71
CA ASN A 88 8.85 16.90 -0.70
C ASN A 88 8.84 18.34 -1.21
N ALA A 89 7.81 18.70 -1.97
CA ALA A 89 7.59 20.07 -2.45
C ALA A 89 6.10 20.41 -2.45
N VAL A 90 5.80 21.70 -2.62
CA VAL A 90 4.44 22.20 -2.84
C VAL A 90 4.35 22.73 -4.27
N ILE A 91 3.26 22.38 -4.96
CA ILE A 91 2.98 22.90 -6.29
C ILE A 91 2.58 24.38 -6.18
N THR A 92 3.28 25.25 -6.89
CA THR A 92 2.88 26.67 -7.03
C THR A 92 1.98 26.88 -8.24
N THR A 93 2.21 26.14 -9.32
CA THR A 93 1.38 26.14 -10.54
C THR A 93 1.30 24.74 -11.13
N ALA A 94 0.12 24.35 -11.60
CA ALA A 94 -0.09 23.13 -12.37
C ALA A 94 -0.87 23.45 -13.65
N THR A 95 -0.22 23.31 -14.80
CA THR A 95 -0.81 23.60 -16.11
C THR A 95 -0.97 22.31 -16.91
N PRO A 96 -2.20 21.83 -17.15
CA PRO A 96 -2.42 20.65 -17.98
C PRO A 96 -2.20 20.97 -19.45
N ASN A 97 -1.64 20.01 -20.18
CA ASN A 97 -1.53 20.01 -21.63
C ASN A 97 -2.58 19.07 -22.25
N PRO A 98 -3.01 19.30 -23.50
CA PRO A 98 -4.00 18.46 -24.18
C PRO A 98 -3.60 16.98 -24.36
N ASP A 99 -2.30 16.68 -24.33
CA ASP A 99 -1.76 15.32 -24.47
C ASP A 99 -1.79 14.51 -23.15
N GLY A 100 -2.30 15.10 -22.07
CA GLY A 100 -2.38 14.51 -20.75
C GLY A 100 -1.07 14.60 -19.96
N THR A 101 -0.16 15.50 -20.35
CA THR A 101 0.97 15.90 -19.53
C THR A 101 0.64 17.15 -18.69
N PHE A 102 1.43 17.41 -17.65
CA PHE A 102 1.32 18.64 -16.85
C PHE A 102 2.67 19.32 -16.74
N VAL A 103 2.68 20.65 -16.86
CA VAL A 103 3.80 21.48 -16.42
C VAL A 103 3.55 21.87 -14.96
N ILE A 104 4.42 21.41 -14.07
CA ILE A 104 4.32 21.62 -12.62
C ILE A 104 5.45 22.52 -12.18
N ALA A 105 5.14 23.65 -11.56
CA ALA A 105 6.10 24.51 -10.88
C ALA A 105 6.04 24.25 -9.36
N LEU A 106 7.20 24.26 -8.70
CA LEU A 106 7.38 23.90 -7.30
C LEU A 106 7.83 25.10 -6.44
N ASP A 107 7.57 25.03 -5.14
CA ASP A 107 7.94 26.06 -4.15
C ASP A 107 9.44 26.13 -3.84
N ARG A 108 10.21 25.13 -4.29
CA ARG A 108 11.63 24.97 -4.00
C ARG A 108 12.35 24.26 -5.13
N ASP A 109 13.68 24.37 -5.11
CA ASP A 109 14.55 23.62 -6.01
C ASP A 109 14.44 22.12 -5.72
N VAL A 110 14.36 21.33 -6.78
CA VAL A 110 14.39 19.87 -6.77
C VAL A 110 15.40 19.36 -7.79
N VAL A 111 15.90 18.15 -7.59
CA VAL A 111 16.86 17.51 -8.50
C VAL A 111 16.30 16.16 -8.89
N THR A 112 16.13 15.93 -10.19
CA THR A 112 15.87 14.61 -10.76
C THR A 112 17.18 13.97 -11.19
N GLU A 113 17.29 12.65 -11.06
CA GLU A 113 18.44 11.90 -11.59
C GLU A 113 18.16 11.34 -12.98
N ARG A 114 16.91 10.95 -13.23
CA ARG A 114 16.52 10.38 -14.52
C ARG A 114 15.12 10.83 -14.90
N VAL A 115 14.99 11.33 -16.12
CA VAL A 115 13.72 11.77 -16.72
C VAL A 115 13.50 11.06 -18.05
N GLY A 116 12.25 11.00 -18.51
CA GLY A 116 11.90 10.52 -19.83
C GLY A 116 10.50 9.93 -19.93
N VAL A 117 10.11 9.55 -21.15
CA VAL A 117 8.79 8.96 -21.43
C VAL A 117 8.66 7.50 -20.98
N GLY A 118 9.79 6.83 -20.70
CA GLY A 118 9.82 5.41 -20.37
C GLY A 118 9.62 4.48 -21.57
N VAL A 119 9.69 3.17 -21.30
CA VAL A 119 9.40 2.10 -22.26
C VAL A 119 8.46 1.08 -21.60
N GLY A 120 7.61 0.43 -22.39
CA GLY A 120 6.61 -0.54 -21.91
C GLY A 120 5.19 0.02 -21.87
N MET A 121 4.21 -0.87 -21.74
CA MET A 121 2.81 -0.49 -21.50
C MET A 121 2.62 -0.02 -20.05
N ASN A 122 1.50 0.66 -19.76
CA ASN A 122 1.07 0.91 -18.38
C ASN A 122 0.99 -0.42 -17.62
N PHE A 123 1.45 -0.44 -16.37
CA PHE A 123 1.50 -1.63 -15.51
C PHE A 123 2.37 -2.75 -16.09
N SER A 124 3.68 -2.50 -16.16
CA SER A 124 4.64 -3.41 -16.76
C SER A 124 5.89 -3.57 -15.91
N ARG A 125 6.57 -4.71 -16.06
CA ARG A 125 7.84 -4.94 -15.37
C ARG A 125 8.90 -3.95 -15.85
N GLU A 126 8.84 -3.54 -17.11
CA GLU A 126 9.69 -2.51 -17.70
C GLU A 126 9.52 -1.17 -16.96
N SER A 127 8.28 -0.76 -16.69
CA SER A 127 8.00 0.45 -15.91
C SER A 127 8.57 0.38 -14.49
N MET A 128 8.49 -0.77 -13.84
CA MET A 128 9.04 -0.95 -12.48
C MET A 128 10.54 -0.70 -12.40
N ILE A 129 11.27 -0.80 -13.52
CA ILE A 129 12.73 -0.84 -13.55
C ILE A 129 13.36 0.23 -14.43
N ASP A 130 12.54 1.08 -15.07
CA ASP A 130 13.01 2.12 -15.96
C ASP A 130 13.87 3.17 -15.26
N GLY A 131 13.84 3.22 -13.92
CA GLY A 131 14.58 4.12 -13.07
C GLY A 131 14.25 5.60 -13.26
N ILE A 132 13.23 5.96 -14.05
CA ILE A 132 12.83 7.34 -14.29
C ILE A 132 12.17 7.86 -13.01
N ASP A 133 12.60 9.00 -12.50
CA ASP A 133 12.04 9.56 -11.27
C ASP A 133 10.53 9.79 -11.42
N ARG A 134 9.81 9.56 -10.32
CA ARG A 134 8.35 9.68 -10.26
C ARG A 134 7.95 10.85 -9.37
N LEU A 135 6.86 11.51 -9.74
CA LEU A 135 6.15 12.44 -8.88
C LEU A 135 4.85 11.79 -8.41
N VAL A 136 4.50 11.89 -7.14
CA VAL A 136 3.20 11.47 -6.62
C VAL A 136 2.53 12.62 -5.88
N ASN A 137 1.24 12.82 -6.14
CA ASN A 137 0.44 13.80 -5.41
C ASN A 137 -0.03 13.22 -4.08
N VAL A 138 0.64 13.56 -2.98
CA VAL A 138 0.21 13.11 -1.66
C VAL A 138 -0.92 13.94 -1.07
N ALA A 139 -1.40 14.97 -1.78
CA ALA A 139 -2.66 15.63 -1.43
C ALA A 139 -3.89 14.77 -1.79
N THR A 140 -3.75 13.71 -2.60
CA THR A 140 -4.87 12.90 -3.12
C THR A 140 -4.94 11.47 -2.58
N VAL A 141 -4.08 11.09 -1.63
CA VAL A 141 -4.03 9.74 -1.03
C VAL A 141 -5.01 9.53 0.13
N GLY A 142 -5.98 10.42 0.34
CA GLY A 142 -6.79 10.43 1.58
C GLY A 142 -6.03 11.08 2.73
N GLN A 143 -6.49 12.28 3.11
CA GLN A 143 -5.86 13.05 4.19
C GLN A 143 -6.31 12.55 5.57
N GLU A 144 -7.49 11.94 5.65
CA GLU A 144 -8.01 11.29 6.85
C GLU A 144 -8.92 10.13 6.45
N THR A 145 -8.53 8.90 6.74
CA THR A 145 -9.35 7.72 6.48
C THR A 145 -9.71 7.03 7.79
N ILE A 146 -11.00 6.80 8.01
CA ILE A 146 -11.51 6.04 9.14
C ILE A 146 -12.36 4.89 8.61
N ILE A 147 -11.98 3.66 8.96
CA ILE A 147 -12.72 2.45 8.65
C ILE A 147 -13.06 1.78 9.96
N ARG A 148 -14.34 1.74 10.33
CA ARG A 148 -14.74 1.21 11.62
C ARG A 148 -16.00 0.37 11.59
N ASP A 149 -16.10 -0.53 12.56
CA ASP A 149 -17.30 -1.32 12.83
C ASP A 149 -17.82 -2.07 11.58
N SER A 150 -16.90 -2.42 10.66
CA SER A 150 -17.20 -2.90 9.32
C SER A 150 -16.72 -4.34 9.10
N LYS A 151 -17.31 -5.02 8.11
CA LYS A 151 -17.02 -6.41 7.77
C LYS A 151 -16.49 -6.52 6.35
N PHE A 152 -15.39 -7.26 6.21
CA PHE A 152 -14.79 -7.61 4.94
C PHE A 152 -14.68 -9.14 4.88
N GLN A 153 -15.49 -9.76 4.02
CA GLN A 153 -15.59 -11.22 3.97
C GLN A 153 -15.64 -11.80 2.55
N VAL A 154 -14.86 -12.85 2.30
CA VAL A 154 -14.85 -13.60 1.03
C VAL A 154 -14.36 -12.72 -0.14
N PHE A 155 -13.05 -12.68 -0.33
CA PHE A 155 -12.38 -11.88 -1.36
C PHE A 155 -11.42 -12.70 -2.20
N ARG A 156 -11.36 -12.45 -3.52
CA ARG A 156 -10.30 -13.00 -4.38
C ARG A 156 -8.99 -12.22 -4.27
N ALA A 157 -9.03 -10.92 -3.95
CA ALA A 157 -7.85 -10.09 -3.77
C ALA A 157 -7.72 -9.61 -2.31
N LYS A 158 -7.26 -8.38 -2.09
CA LYS A 158 -7.07 -7.80 -0.76
C LYS A 158 -8.42 -7.31 -0.22
N CYS A 159 -8.61 -7.25 1.10
CA CYS A 159 -9.80 -6.55 1.59
C CYS A 159 -9.61 -5.04 1.49
N LEU A 160 -8.43 -4.56 1.88
CA LEU A 160 -8.03 -3.17 1.87
C LEU A 160 -6.65 -3.01 1.23
N ASN A 161 -6.56 -2.21 0.18
CA ASN A 161 -5.31 -1.73 -0.40
C ASN A 161 -5.16 -0.24 -0.12
N LEU A 162 -4.13 0.16 0.62
CA LEU A 162 -4.10 1.47 1.28
C LEU A 162 -2.80 2.21 1.03
N LYS A 163 -2.92 3.36 0.39
CA LYS A 163 -1.92 4.42 0.33
C LYS A 163 -2.58 5.64 0.97
N ALA A 164 -2.21 5.97 2.20
CA ALA A 164 -2.87 7.04 2.96
C ALA A 164 -1.90 7.81 3.86
N ALA A 165 -2.21 9.08 4.10
CA ALA A 165 -1.41 9.96 4.95
C ALA A 165 -1.78 9.84 6.44
N ASN A 166 -3.05 9.56 6.73
CA ASN A 166 -3.58 9.26 8.06
C ASN A 166 -4.72 8.25 7.91
N CYS A 167 -4.58 7.06 8.48
CA CYS A 167 -5.60 6.03 8.36
C CYS A 167 -5.78 5.27 9.67
N THR A 168 -7.03 5.14 10.12
CA THR A 168 -7.40 4.35 11.28
C THR A 168 -8.40 3.28 10.87
N ILE A 169 -8.09 2.03 11.21
CA ILE A 169 -8.96 0.88 11.06
C ILE A 169 -9.24 0.35 12.46
N GLU A 170 -10.51 0.30 12.85
CA GLU A 170 -10.87 -0.10 14.21
C GLU A 170 -12.14 -0.96 14.27
N ARG A 171 -12.15 -1.96 15.16
CA ARG A 171 -13.34 -2.81 15.41
C ARG A 171 -13.91 -3.47 14.14
N CYS A 172 -13.05 -3.77 13.16
CA CYS A 172 -13.42 -4.41 11.91
C CYS A 172 -13.23 -5.93 11.98
N THR A 173 -13.95 -6.66 11.13
CA THR A 173 -13.76 -8.09 10.94
C THR A 173 -13.30 -8.38 9.51
N PHE A 174 -12.22 -9.15 9.39
CA PHE A 174 -11.63 -9.58 8.11
C PHE A 174 -11.62 -11.09 8.03
N ARG A 175 -12.26 -11.65 7.01
CA ARG A 175 -12.40 -13.11 6.89
C ARG A 175 -12.31 -13.63 5.46
N ASN A 176 -11.66 -14.78 5.28
CA ASN A 176 -11.63 -15.52 4.01
C ASN A 176 -11.14 -14.65 2.83
N SER A 177 -10.13 -13.81 3.04
CA SER A 177 -9.44 -13.14 1.94
C SER A 177 -8.41 -14.09 1.30
N PHE A 178 -8.37 -14.11 -0.03
CA PHE A 178 -7.35 -14.88 -0.73
C PHE A 178 -5.99 -14.18 -0.69
N GLN A 179 -5.89 -12.85 -0.79
CA GLN A 179 -4.66 -12.07 -0.55
C GLN A 179 -4.68 -11.45 0.86
N PRO A 180 -3.70 -10.63 1.30
CA PRO A 180 -3.73 -9.97 2.59
C PRO A 180 -5.02 -9.22 2.84
N ALA A 181 -5.52 -9.32 4.06
CA ALA A 181 -6.68 -8.54 4.46
C ALA A 181 -6.38 -7.04 4.33
N ILE A 182 -5.19 -6.61 4.77
CA ILE A 182 -4.72 -5.24 4.69
C ILE A 182 -3.35 -5.21 4.02
N SER A 183 -3.25 -4.50 2.90
CA SER A 183 -1.99 -4.12 2.27
C SER A 183 -1.82 -2.60 2.38
N ALA A 184 -0.89 -2.16 3.21
CA ALA A 184 -0.54 -0.76 3.41
C ALA A 184 0.91 -0.52 2.94
N ALA A 185 1.09 -0.56 1.63
CA ALA A 185 2.40 -0.54 0.98
C ALA A 185 2.28 0.02 -0.44
N PRO A 186 3.30 0.74 -0.97
CA PRO A 186 3.35 1.09 -2.38
C PRO A 186 3.30 -0.15 -3.30
N GLU A 187 2.67 -0.03 -4.47
CA GLU A 187 2.65 -1.09 -5.47
C GLU A 187 3.37 -0.65 -6.73
N TRP A 188 4.60 -1.14 -6.87
CA TRP A 188 5.51 -0.72 -7.93
C TRP A 188 5.05 -1.14 -9.33
N TYR A 189 4.46 -2.33 -9.45
CA TYR A 189 3.94 -2.84 -10.73
C TYR A 189 2.77 -1.98 -11.24
N PHE A 190 1.87 -1.61 -10.33
CA PHE A 190 0.72 -0.77 -10.64
C PHE A 190 1.05 0.72 -10.64
N GLU A 191 2.28 1.11 -10.28
CA GLU A 191 2.65 2.51 -10.11
C GLU A 191 1.71 3.24 -9.14
N GLU A 192 1.33 2.57 -8.05
CA GLU A 192 0.42 3.10 -7.04
C GLU A 192 1.15 3.43 -5.73
N GLY A 193 0.98 4.65 -5.28
CA GLY A 193 1.63 5.21 -4.11
C GLY A 193 0.72 6.17 -3.35
N SER A 194 1.20 6.81 -2.29
CA SER A 194 2.57 6.77 -1.75
C SER A 194 2.75 5.69 -0.65
N SER A 195 3.86 5.75 0.10
CA SER A 195 4.06 5.02 1.36
C SER A 195 3.03 5.42 2.41
N ILE A 196 2.59 4.45 3.21
CA ILE A 196 1.62 4.65 4.29
C ILE A 196 2.23 5.42 5.46
N ARG A 197 1.52 6.40 6.01
CA ARG A 197 1.94 7.10 7.23
C ARG A 197 0.79 7.27 8.21
N ASN A 198 1.13 7.42 9.49
CA ASN A 198 0.17 7.65 10.58
C ASN A 198 -0.97 6.62 10.53
N PHE A 199 -0.59 5.34 10.58
CA PHE A 199 -1.48 4.22 10.31
C PHE A 199 -1.77 3.45 11.60
N THR A 200 -3.05 3.27 11.91
CA THR A 200 -3.49 2.50 13.07
C THR A 200 -4.42 1.37 12.66
N VAL A 201 -4.14 0.17 13.13
CA VAL A 201 -5.07 -0.97 13.08
C VAL A 201 -5.30 -1.46 14.50
N ARG A 202 -6.52 -1.30 15.01
CA ARG A 202 -6.84 -1.67 16.39
C ARG A 202 -8.12 -2.45 16.58
N ASP A 203 -8.14 -3.30 17.59
CA ASP A 203 -9.34 -4.03 18.03
C ASP A 203 -10.06 -4.80 16.90
N CYS A 204 -9.32 -5.21 15.86
CA CYS A 204 -9.88 -5.94 14.73
C CYS A 204 -9.75 -7.46 14.90
N THR A 205 -10.63 -8.20 14.25
CA THR A 205 -10.58 -9.66 14.19
C THR A 205 -10.22 -10.12 12.79
N PHE A 206 -9.20 -10.97 12.68
CA PHE A 206 -8.73 -11.57 11.43
C PHE A 206 -8.84 -13.09 11.51
N THR A 207 -9.59 -13.69 10.60
CA THR A 207 -9.87 -15.14 10.63
C THR A 207 -9.81 -15.75 9.24
N ASP A 208 -9.13 -16.89 9.10
CA ASP A 208 -9.17 -17.71 7.88
C ASP A 208 -8.70 -16.98 6.60
N ASN A 209 -7.72 -16.08 6.70
CA ASN A 209 -7.15 -15.37 5.54
C ASN A 209 -5.91 -16.10 5.00
N ASN A 210 -5.81 -16.27 3.68
CA ASN A 210 -4.81 -17.17 3.07
C ASN A 210 -3.38 -16.63 3.11
N HIS A 211 -3.20 -15.31 3.13
CA HIS A 211 -1.91 -14.61 3.15
C HIS A 211 -1.70 -13.91 4.51
N PRO A 212 -0.58 -13.19 4.73
CA PRO A 212 -0.46 -12.34 5.90
C PRO A 212 -1.67 -11.41 6.05
N ASN A 213 -2.17 -11.26 7.27
CA ASN A 213 -3.35 -10.42 7.51
C ASN A 213 -3.03 -8.95 7.28
N ILE A 214 -1.86 -8.50 7.71
CA ILE A 214 -1.42 -7.11 7.57
C ILE A 214 -0.03 -7.10 6.93
N VAL A 215 0.10 -6.40 5.80
CA VAL A 215 1.37 -6.12 5.13
C VAL A 215 1.64 -4.62 5.19
N ILE A 216 2.81 -4.26 5.72
CA ILE A 216 3.29 -2.90 5.84
C ILE A 216 4.57 -2.72 5.03
N GLY A 217 4.59 -1.66 4.24
CA GLY A 217 5.73 -1.28 3.42
C GLY A 217 6.00 -2.28 2.30
N ALA A 218 6.49 -1.78 1.17
CA ALA A 218 6.97 -2.62 0.09
C ALA A 218 8.47 -2.42 -0.03
N SER A 219 9.22 -3.52 -0.01
CA SER A 219 10.64 -3.43 -0.30
C SER A 219 10.87 -2.96 -1.74
N PRO A 220 11.94 -2.19 -1.99
CA PRO A 220 12.53 -2.13 -3.33
C PRO A 220 12.83 -3.52 -3.84
N ILE A 221 12.52 -3.68 -5.11
CA ILE A 221 12.61 -4.92 -5.86
C ILE A 221 14.07 -5.15 -6.26
N THR A 222 14.66 -6.23 -5.79
CA THR A 222 15.77 -6.89 -6.51
C THR A 222 15.24 -8.11 -7.24
N GLY A 223 15.88 -8.52 -8.35
CA GLY A 223 15.52 -9.75 -9.08
C GLY A 223 14.94 -9.57 -10.50
N LEU A 224 15.21 -8.45 -11.16
CA LEU A 224 14.49 -8.01 -12.36
C LEU A 224 14.84 -8.73 -13.68
N ASN A 225 15.71 -9.75 -13.63
CA ASN A 225 16.06 -10.60 -14.77
C ASN A 225 15.29 -11.94 -14.73
N GLY A 226 13.95 -11.87 -14.65
CA GLY A 226 13.09 -13.06 -14.66
C GLY A 226 13.05 -13.87 -13.35
N ALA A 227 13.70 -13.39 -12.29
CA ALA A 227 13.57 -13.95 -10.95
C ALA A 227 12.41 -13.26 -10.19
N LYS A 228 11.90 -13.92 -9.14
CA LYS A 228 10.91 -13.30 -8.26
C LYS A 228 11.55 -12.08 -7.55
N PRO A 229 10.85 -10.94 -7.46
CA PRO A 229 11.19 -9.83 -6.58
C PRO A 229 11.60 -10.30 -5.19
N ALA A 230 12.69 -9.74 -4.69
CA ALA A 230 13.23 -9.99 -3.36
C ALA A 230 13.54 -8.67 -2.65
N VAL A 231 13.50 -8.70 -1.32
CA VAL A 231 13.83 -7.55 -0.48
C VAL A 231 15.30 -7.25 -0.68
N SER A 232 15.63 -6.04 -1.13
CA SER A 232 17.02 -5.70 -1.38
C SER A 232 17.83 -5.65 -0.10
N ASP A 233 19.02 -6.25 -0.11
CA ASP A 233 20.00 -6.08 0.96
C ASP A 233 20.86 -4.83 0.83
N ARG A 234 20.72 -4.09 -0.29
CA ARG A 234 21.53 -2.92 -0.58
C ARG A 234 21.08 -1.71 0.25
N ALA A 235 22.03 -0.98 0.83
CA ALA A 235 21.71 0.13 1.74
C ALA A 235 21.01 1.29 1.01
N GLU A 236 21.35 1.53 -0.25
CA GLU A 236 20.74 2.56 -1.10
C GLU A 236 19.24 2.33 -1.33
N HIS A 237 18.79 1.09 -1.17
CA HIS A 237 17.41 0.61 -1.26
C HIS A 237 16.69 0.57 0.10
N THR A 238 17.22 1.22 1.12
CA THR A 238 16.51 1.37 2.40
C THR A 238 15.96 2.79 2.51
N SER A 239 14.65 2.93 2.78
CA SER A 239 13.96 4.22 2.75
C SER A 239 13.27 4.58 4.06
N TYR A 240 12.62 3.62 4.71
CA TYR A 240 11.81 3.86 5.90
C TYR A 240 10.63 4.83 5.70
N ASP A 241 10.20 5.04 4.44
CA ASP A 241 9.19 6.04 4.08
C ASP A 241 7.79 5.71 4.64
N SER A 242 7.51 4.42 4.86
CA SER A 242 6.34 3.98 5.61
C SER A 242 6.62 4.13 7.11
N ALA A 243 5.87 4.98 7.81
CA ALA A 243 6.25 5.44 9.15
C ALA A 243 5.07 5.75 10.08
N ASN A 244 5.34 5.72 11.39
CA ASN A 244 4.38 5.99 12.46
C ASN A 244 3.16 5.04 12.38
N ILE A 245 3.39 3.78 12.76
CA ILE A 245 2.44 2.69 12.56
C ILE A 245 2.14 2.00 13.88
N LEU A 246 0.86 1.82 14.18
CA LEU A 246 0.37 1.15 15.38
C LEU A 246 -0.55 -0.02 15.02
N ILE A 247 -0.20 -1.21 15.50
CA ILE A 247 -1.03 -2.42 15.36
C ILE A 247 -1.29 -2.95 16.76
N GLU A 248 -2.52 -2.76 17.28
CA GLU A 248 -2.82 -3.08 18.68
C GLU A 248 -4.16 -3.76 18.96
N GLY A 249 -4.22 -4.59 20.00
CA GLY A 249 -5.48 -5.18 20.45
C GLY A 249 -6.17 -6.12 19.46
N ASN A 250 -5.52 -6.50 18.36
CA ASN A 250 -6.12 -7.32 17.32
C ASN A 250 -6.06 -8.81 17.66
N THR A 251 -6.97 -9.59 17.09
CA THR A 251 -6.97 -11.06 17.18
C THR A 251 -6.75 -11.69 15.82
N PHE A 252 -5.82 -12.65 15.72
CA PHE A 252 -5.47 -13.33 14.48
C PHE A 252 -5.62 -14.85 14.62
N THR A 253 -6.34 -15.51 13.71
CA THR A 253 -6.51 -16.98 13.71
C THR A 253 -6.60 -17.55 12.29
N GLY A 254 -6.08 -18.74 12.04
CA GLY A 254 -6.32 -19.48 10.79
C GLY A 254 -5.70 -18.83 9.55
N TYR A 255 -4.52 -18.22 9.66
CA TYR A 255 -3.92 -17.45 8.58
C TYR A 255 -2.71 -18.11 7.90
N GLY A 256 -2.34 -17.61 6.72
CA GLY A 256 -1.00 -17.77 6.12
C GLY A 256 -0.76 -19.07 5.33
N THR A 257 -1.80 -19.66 4.73
CA THR A 257 -1.76 -20.93 3.97
C THR A 257 -1.04 -20.87 2.62
N THR A 258 -0.95 -19.70 1.98
CA THR A 258 -0.59 -19.59 0.56
C THR A 258 0.59 -18.64 0.34
N PRO A 259 1.59 -18.98 -0.51
CA PRO A 259 2.63 -18.05 -0.92
C PRO A 259 2.09 -16.99 -1.88
N SER A 260 2.74 -15.83 -1.93
CA SER A 260 2.31 -14.71 -2.78
C SER A 260 1.93 -15.08 -4.22
N VAL A 261 0.83 -14.50 -4.68
CA VAL A 261 0.52 -14.34 -6.11
C VAL A 261 1.21 -13.08 -6.66
N PHE A 262 1.45 -13.03 -7.97
CA PHE A 262 2.00 -11.85 -8.69
C PHE A 262 3.36 -11.32 -8.22
N ASP A 263 4.36 -12.19 -8.10
CA ASP A 263 5.76 -11.78 -7.86
C ASP A 263 5.99 -10.94 -6.59
N TRP A 264 5.01 -10.79 -5.69
CA TRP A 264 5.24 -10.12 -4.42
C TRP A 264 5.94 -11.03 -3.41
N ILE A 265 6.54 -10.40 -2.40
CA ILE A 265 7.48 -11.02 -1.47
C ILE A 265 6.79 -11.38 -0.15
N TRP A 266 5.58 -11.94 -0.22
CA TRP A 266 4.84 -12.29 0.99
C TRP A 266 5.12 -13.75 1.37
N PRO A 267 5.81 -13.99 2.50
CA PRO A 267 6.06 -15.34 2.96
C PRO A 267 4.77 -16.01 3.41
N VAL A 268 4.75 -17.34 3.29
CA VAL A 268 3.74 -18.20 3.91
C VAL A 268 3.86 -18.06 5.42
N GLY A 269 2.75 -17.72 6.08
CA GLY A 269 2.52 -17.97 7.49
C GLY A 269 2.50 -16.79 8.48
N PRO A 270 3.27 -15.68 8.36
CA PRO A 270 3.14 -14.58 9.31
C PRO A 270 1.75 -13.93 9.25
N ALA A 271 1.19 -13.53 10.40
CA ALA A 271 0.00 -12.70 10.44
C ALA A 271 0.32 -11.25 10.07
N ILE A 272 1.51 -10.77 10.44
CA ILE A 272 1.97 -9.41 10.18
C ILE A 272 3.32 -9.47 9.49
N VAL A 273 3.46 -8.74 8.38
CA VAL A 273 4.73 -8.56 7.68
C VAL A 273 5.02 -7.06 7.61
N ILE A 274 6.19 -6.66 8.11
CA ILE A 274 6.65 -5.27 8.11
C ILE A 274 7.98 -5.20 7.36
N THR A 275 8.04 -4.39 6.31
CA THR A 275 9.24 -4.23 5.49
C THR A 275 9.57 -2.77 5.25
N ASN A 276 10.86 -2.40 5.34
CA ASN A 276 11.36 -1.06 5.01
C ASN A 276 10.55 0.09 5.65
N ALA A 277 10.19 -0.08 6.93
CA ALA A 277 9.36 0.87 7.68
C ALA A 277 10.10 1.42 8.90
N SER A 278 9.59 2.52 9.46
CA SER A 278 10.08 3.10 10.72
C SER A 278 8.95 3.33 11.72
N GLN A 279 9.31 3.37 13.01
CA GLN A 279 8.39 3.75 14.09
C GLN A 279 7.14 2.87 14.11
N VAL A 280 7.35 1.56 14.13
CA VAL A 280 6.28 0.56 14.12
C VAL A 280 6.11 -0.03 15.51
N VAL A 281 4.89 0.03 16.05
CA VAL A 281 4.54 -0.54 17.35
C VAL A 281 3.50 -1.64 17.13
N VAL A 282 3.84 -2.87 17.53
CA VAL A 282 2.93 -4.02 17.54
C VAL A 282 2.73 -4.45 18.98
N ARG A 283 1.54 -4.20 19.56
CA ARG A 283 1.30 -4.45 20.99
C ARG A 283 -0.06 -4.99 21.36
N GLY A 284 -0.16 -5.77 22.43
CA GLY A 284 -1.45 -6.21 22.98
C GLY A 284 -2.28 -7.11 22.05
N ASN A 285 -1.69 -7.65 20.98
CA ASN A 285 -2.41 -8.50 20.04
C ASN A 285 -2.45 -9.96 20.55
N THR A 286 -3.44 -10.71 20.08
CA THR A 286 -3.62 -12.14 20.41
C THR A 286 -3.51 -12.97 19.15
N PHE A 287 -2.62 -13.96 19.15
CA PHE A 287 -2.41 -14.80 17.98
C PHE A 287 -2.77 -16.25 18.27
N GLY A 288 -3.92 -16.69 17.76
CA GLY A 288 -4.31 -18.09 17.83
C GLY A 288 -3.52 -18.99 16.87
N PRO A 289 -4.05 -20.19 16.57
CA PRO A 289 -3.36 -21.16 15.72
C PRO A 289 -3.23 -20.65 14.27
N LEU A 290 -2.14 -21.05 13.63
CA LEU A 290 -1.95 -20.94 12.18
C LEU A 290 -3.01 -21.77 11.44
N ALA A 291 -3.24 -21.46 10.17
CA ALA A 291 -4.05 -22.33 9.34
C ALA A 291 -3.42 -23.72 9.18
N LYS A 292 -4.26 -24.73 8.91
CA LYS A 292 -3.80 -26.09 8.62
C LYS A 292 -2.86 -26.08 7.40
N GLY A 293 -1.70 -26.73 7.53
CA GLY A 293 -0.72 -26.86 6.45
C GLY A 293 0.37 -25.79 6.43
N VAL A 294 0.28 -24.76 7.29
CA VAL A 294 1.40 -23.84 7.50
C VAL A 294 2.52 -24.58 8.26
N PRO A 295 3.80 -24.45 7.83
CA PRO A 295 4.91 -25.11 8.50
C PRO A 295 4.97 -24.79 10.01
N PRO A 296 5.26 -25.77 10.88
CA PRO A 296 5.52 -25.50 12.29
C PRO A 296 6.70 -24.52 12.45
N GLY A 297 6.61 -23.63 13.44
CA GLY A 297 7.67 -22.66 13.73
C GLY A 297 7.68 -21.41 12.84
N THR A 298 6.71 -21.25 11.94
CA THR A 298 6.59 -20.01 11.17
C THR A 298 6.37 -18.81 12.10
N PRO A 299 7.20 -17.74 11.99
CA PRO A 299 7.03 -16.55 12.81
C PRO A 299 5.68 -15.90 12.57
N LYS A 300 5.01 -15.47 13.66
CA LYS A 300 3.71 -14.79 13.58
C LYS A 300 3.82 -13.34 13.14
N ILE A 301 4.94 -12.71 13.44
CA ILE A 301 5.30 -11.35 13.04
C ILE A 301 6.66 -11.44 12.34
N LEU A 302 6.76 -10.96 11.11
CA LEU A 302 8.01 -10.85 10.39
C LEU A 302 8.37 -9.38 10.18
N VAL A 303 9.57 -9.00 10.61
CA VAL A 303 10.11 -7.65 10.43
C VAL A 303 11.39 -7.74 9.59
N MET A 304 11.45 -6.98 8.51
CA MET A 304 12.60 -6.94 7.60
C MET A 304 12.99 -5.49 7.31
N LYS A 305 14.31 -5.21 7.36
CA LYS A 305 14.89 -3.91 6.97
C LYS A 305 14.15 -2.70 7.57
N SER A 306 13.69 -2.81 8.80
CA SER A 306 12.91 -1.76 9.47
C SER A 306 13.66 -1.25 10.69
N LYS A 307 13.41 -0.01 11.09
CA LYS A 307 14.03 0.60 12.28
C LYS A 307 12.98 1.04 13.28
N GLU A 308 13.39 1.22 14.54
CA GLU A 308 12.51 1.72 15.61
C GLU A 308 11.20 0.89 15.70
N THR A 309 11.32 -0.43 15.54
CA THR A 309 10.18 -1.37 15.63
C THR A 309 10.11 -1.97 17.02
N THR A 310 8.96 -1.83 17.69
CA THR A 310 8.70 -2.34 19.03
C THR A 310 7.62 -3.42 18.97
N ILE A 311 7.92 -4.61 19.49
CA ILE A 311 6.97 -5.72 19.62
C ILE A 311 6.88 -6.05 21.12
N THR A 312 5.73 -5.75 21.75
CA THR A 312 5.56 -5.89 23.21
C THR A 312 4.18 -6.40 23.57
N ASP A 313 4.03 -7.10 24.70
CA ASP A 313 2.72 -7.47 25.27
C ASP A 313 1.79 -8.24 24.34
N ASN A 314 2.34 -8.96 23.35
CA ASN A 314 1.55 -9.79 22.44
C ASN A 314 1.43 -11.22 23.02
N ARG A 315 0.21 -11.76 23.03
CA ARG A 315 -0.06 -13.13 23.49
C ARG A 315 0.22 -14.14 22.40
N ASP A 316 0.79 -15.27 22.79
CA ASP A 316 1.05 -16.42 21.93
C ASP A 316 2.01 -16.16 20.76
N VAL A 317 2.82 -15.10 20.83
CA VAL A 317 3.96 -14.88 19.92
C VAL A 317 5.16 -15.61 20.51
N ALA A 318 5.28 -16.92 20.27
CA ALA A 318 6.45 -17.66 20.72
C ALA A 318 7.72 -17.04 20.10
N ARG A 319 8.72 -16.78 20.95
CA ARG A 319 10.03 -16.20 20.60
C ARG A 319 10.83 -17.11 19.68
#